data_AF-A0A524CCJ9-F1
#
_entry.id   AF-A0A524CCJ9-F1
#
_cell.length_a   1.000
_cell.length_b   1.000
_cell.length_c   1.000
_cell.angle_alpha   90.00
_cell.angle_beta   90.00
_cell.angle_gamma   90.00
#
_symmetry.space_group_name_H-M   'P 1'
#
loop_
_entity.id
_entity.type
_entity.pdbx_description
1 polymer ?
#
loop_
_entity_poly.entity_id
_entity_poly.type
_entity_poly.pdbx_seq_one_letter_code
_entity_poly.pdbx_strand_id
1 'polypeptide(L)' 'IQKCAIDMLREASENGLKRTGKDPKGLAAACIYIAAKDGSMRKTQSLVADVAKITEVTLRSRAKQIKNKINSLNIRN' A
#
# COMPACT_ATOMS: atom_id res chain seq x y z
N ILE A 1 -6.48 -8.51 -5.65
CA ILE A 1 -5.36 -7.66 -5.19
C ILE A 1 -5.42 -6.25 -5.80
N GLN A 2 -5.31 -6.09 -7.12
CA GLN A 2 -5.20 -4.75 -7.74
C GLN A 2 -6.39 -3.82 -7.43
N LYS A 3 -7.64 -4.29 -7.55
CA LYS A 3 -8.84 -3.51 -7.20
C LYS A 3 -8.81 -3.02 -5.74
N CYS A 4 -8.59 -3.93 -4.80
CA CYS A 4 -8.44 -3.62 -3.37
C CYS A 4 -7.31 -2.61 -3.09
N ALA A 5 -6.18 -2.72 -3.80
CA ALA A 5 -5.08 -1.77 -3.68
C ALA A 5 -5.47 -0.35 -4.15
N ILE A 6 -6.25 -0.24 -5.23
CA ILE A 6 -6.78 1.05 -5.72
C ILE A 6 -7.77 1.65 -4.72
N ASP A 7 -8.67 0.84 -4.20
CA ASP A 7 -9.69 1.29 -3.24
C ASP A 7 -9.03 1.78 -1.94
N MET A 8 -8.00 1.07 -1.45
CA MET A 8 -7.19 1.55 -0.31
C MET A 8 -6.52 2.90 -0.57
N LEU A 9 -5.95 3.09 -1.77
CA LEU A 9 -5.29 4.35 -2.09
C LEU A 9 -6.30 5.51 -2.14
N ARG A 10 -7.51 5.27 -2.64
CA ARG A 10 -8.62 6.24 -2.68
C ARG A 10 -9.04 6.61 -1.26
N GLU A 11 -9.36 5.62 -0.43
CA GLU A 11 -9.74 5.85 0.97
C GLU A 11 -8.64 6.60 1.75
N ALA A 12 -7.38 6.17 1.61
CA ALA A 12 -6.27 6.85 2.27
C ALA A 12 -6.16 8.32 1.83
N SER A 13 -6.42 8.61 0.56
CA SER A 13 -6.39 9.96 0.01
C SER A 13 -7.52 10.83 0.56
N GLU A 14 -8.73 10.28 0.66
CA GLU A 14 -9.90 10.94 1.28
C GLU A 14 -9.62 11.26 2.75
N ASN A 15 -8.90 10.39 3.45
CA ASN A 15 -8.48 10.58 4.85
C ASN A 15 -7.21 11.46 5.00
N GLY A 16 -6.85 12.22 3.96
CA GLY A 16 -5.77 13.22 4.01
C GLY A 16 -4.36 12.66 3.82
N LEU A 17 -4.20 11.51 3.14
CA LEU A 17 -2.89 11.08 2.66
C LEU A 17 -2.39 12.07 1.59
N LYS A 18 -1.37 12.87 1.93
CA LYS A 18 -0.68 13.71 0.95
C LYS A 18 -0.02 12.82 -0.12
N ARG A 19 -0.43 12.99 -1.38
CA ARG A 19 0.12 12.29 -2.56
C ARG A 19 1.24 13.09 -3.25
N THR A 20 1.13 14.41 -3.24
CA THR A 20 2.11 15.33 -3.85
C THR A 20 3.48 15.23 -3.16
N GLY A 21 4.55 15.17 -3.96
CA GLY A 21 5.93 15.05 -3.46
C GLY A 21 6.32 13.64 -2.98
N LYS A 22 5.45 12.64 -3.16
CA LYS A 22 5.78 11.23 -2.90
C LYS A 22 5.91 10.47 -4.21
N ASP A 23 6.89 9.57 -4.27
CA ASP A 23 7.07 8.68 -5.42
C ASP A 23 5.82 7.81 -5.66
N PRO A 24 5.18 7.91 -6.83
CA PRO A 24 3.97 7.15 -7.15
C PRO A 24 4.20 5.63 -7.15
N LYS A 25 5.39 5.16 -7.54
CA LYS A 25 5.72 3.73 -7.55
C LYS A 25 5.73 3.17 -6.13
N GLY A 26 6.34 3.89 -5.20
CA GLY A 26 6.36 3.51 -3.78
C GLY A 26 4.98 3.46 -3.12
N LEU A 27 4.07 4.36 -3.51
CA LEU A 27 2.68 4.32 -3.03
C LEU A 27 1.92 3.12 -3.62
N ALA A 28 2.01 2.89 -4.93
CA ALA A 28 1.37 1.76 -5.58
C ALA A 28 1.88 0.41 -5.05
N ALA A 29 3.21 0.27 -4.90
CA ALA A 29 3.84 -0.92 -4.33
C ALA A 29 3.36 -1.20 -2.91
N ALA A 30 3.21 -0.17 -2.08
CA ALA A 30 2.71 -0.30 -0.72
C ALA A 30 1.24 -0.74 -0.66
N CYS A 31 0.38 -0.17 -1.50
CA CYS A 31 -1.03 -0.60 -1.61
C CYS A 31 -1.14 -2.07 -2.06
N ILE A 32 -0.34 -2.48 -3.05
CA ILE A 32 -0.28 -3.87 -3.51
C ILE A 32 0.21 -4.80 -2.39
N TYR A 33 1.25 -4.41 -1.67
CA TYR A 33 1.77 -5.18 -0.55
C TYR A 33 0.73 -5.38 0.56
N ILE A 34 0.02 -4.31 0.96
CA ILE A 34 -1.04 -4.41 1.98
C ILE A 34 -2.16 -5.34 1.48
N ALA A 35 -2.65 -5.13 0.25
CA ALA A 35 -3.72 -5.95 -0.33
C ALA A 35 -3.33 -7.42 -0.49
N ALA A 36 -2.06 -7.71 -0.79
CA ALA A 36 -1.55 -9.06 -0.92
C ALA A 36 -1.30 -9.72 0.44
N LYS A 37 -0.86 -8.96 1.44
CA LYS A 37 -0.61 -9.45 2.79
C LYS A 37 -1.87 -9.96 3.48
N ASP A 38 -2.98 -9.26 3.27
CA ASP A 38 -4.27 -9.55 3.90
C ASP A 38 -5.10 -10.58 3.12
N GLY A 39 -4.69 -10.93 1.89
CA GLY A 39 -5.33 -11.97 1.07
C GLY A 39 -4.64 -13.34 1.11
N SER A 40 -5.17 -14.29 0.33
CA SER A 40 -4.63 -15.65 0.19
C SER A 40 -3.29 -15.71 -0.56
N MET A 41 -2.95 -14.67 -1.32
CA MET A 41 -1.73 -14.56 -2.12
C MET A 41 -0.70 -13.66 -1.43
N ARG A 42 -0.13 -14.13 -0.32
CA ARG A 42 0.89 -13.38 0.42
C ARG A 42 2.11 -13.09 -0.45
N LYS A 43 2.53 -11.83 -0.47
CA LYS A 43 3.77 -11.37 -1.11
C LYS A 43 4.68 -10.77 -0.04
N THR A 44 5.96 -11.10 -0.10
CA THR A 44 6.96 -10.57 0.84
C THR A 44 7.30 -9.12 0.50
N GLN A 45 7.79 -8.37 1.49
CA GLN A 45 8.29 -7.01 1.27
C GLN A 45 9.41 -7.00 0.23
N SER A 46 10.34 -7.96 0.33
CA SER A 46 11.46 -8.12 -0.60
C SER A 46 11.02 -8.29 -2.05
N LEU A 47 10.06 -9.20 -2.31
CA LEU A 47 9.55 -9.43 -3.65
C LEU A 47 8.88 -8.18 -4.24
N VAL A 48 8.03 -7.50 -3.47
CA VAL A 48 7.32 -6.31 -3.94
C VAL A 48 8.29 -5.15 -4.16
N ALA A 49 9.28 -4.98 -3.27
CA ALA A 49 10.30 -3.96 -3.38
C ALA A 49 11.19 -4.16 -4.63
N ASP A 50 11.61 -5.40 -4.90
CA ASP A 50 12.41 -5.72 -6.08
C ASP A 50 11.63 -5.48 -7.39
N VAL A 51 10.38 -5.94 -7.48
CA VAL A 51 9.53 -5.71 -8.66
C VAL A 51 9.29 -4.21 -8.88
N ALA A 52 9.05 -3.46 -7.81
CA ALA A 52 8.82 -2.01 -7.90
C ALA A 52 10.10 -1.19 -8.03
N LYS A 53 11.29 -1.83 -7.95
CA LYS A 53 12.61 -1.19 -7.96
C LYS A 53 12.73 -0.07 -6.91
N ILE A 54 12.29 -0.39 -5.69
CA ILE A 54 12.43 0.46 -4.50
C ILE A 54 13.08 -0.33 -3.38
N THR A 55 13.48 0.35 -2.31
CA THR A 55 13.98 -0.33 -1.10
C THR A 55 12.83 -0.86 -0.24
N GLU A 56 13.07 -1.93 0.51
CA GLU A 56 12.11 -2.44 1.49
C GLU A 56 11.74 -1.39 2.54
N VAL A 57 12.68 -0.50 2.89
CA VAL A 57 12.46 0.60 3.83
C VAL A 57 11.47 1.61 3.26
N THR A 58 11.58 1.97 1.98
CA THR A 58 10.60 2.82 1.29
C THR A 58 9.24 2.15 1.30
N LEU A 59 9.17 0.87 0.92
CA LEU A 59 7.91 0.11 0.91
C LEU A 59 7.23 0.12 2.28
N ARG A 60 7.99 -0.18 3.35
CA ARG A 60 7.50 -0.22 4.73
C ARG A 60 7.00 1.15 5.19
N SER A 61 7.76 2.21 4.91
CA SER A 61 7.40 3.59 5.29
C SER A 61 6.07 4.00 4.64
N ARG A 62 5.89 3.72 3.34
CA ARG A 62 4.64 4.02 2.63
C ARG A 62 3.48 3.17 3.12
N ALA A 63 3.71 1.88 3.35
CA ALA A 63 2.68 0.99 3.87
C ALA A 63 2.18 1.44 5.25
N LYS A 64 3.08 1.89 6.15
CA LYS A 64 2.70 2.46 7.44
C LYS A 64 1.87 3.73 7.30
N GLN A 65 2.25 4.64 6.39
CA GLN A 65 1.50 5.87 6.13
C GLN A 65 0.09 5.59 5.62
N ILE A 66 -0.05 4.67 4.66
CA ILE A 66 -1.34 4.26 4.12
C ILE A 66 -2.19 3.61 5.21
N LYS A 67 -1.61 2.68 5.99
CA LYS A 67 -2.32 2.01 7.08
C LYS A 67 -2.84 2.96 8.16
N ASN A 68 -2.11 4.03 8.45
CA ASN A 68 -2.55 5.06 9.40
C ASN A 68 -3.66 5.97 8.85
N LYS A 69 -3.95 5.87 7.54
CA LYS A 69 -4.93 6.68 6.82
C LYS A 69 -6.11 5.88 6.30
N ILE A 70 -6.14 4.57 6.50
CA ILE A 70 -7.29 3.72 6.18
C ILE A 70 -7.89 3.22 7.49
N ASN A 71 -9.22 3.21 7.56
CA ASN A 71 -9.91 2.76 8.75
C ASN A 71 -10.01 1.22 8.69
N SER A 72 -9.39 0.53 9.66
CA SER A 72 -9.18 -0.93 9.67
C SER A 72 -10.45 -1.81 9.69
N LEU A 73 -11.64 -1.21 9.57
CA LEU A 73 -12.95 -1.84 9.60
C LEU A 73 -13.44 -2.29 8.21
N ASN A 74 -13.00 -1.68 7.11
CA ASN A 74 -13.59 -1.92 5.78
C ASN A 74 -12.85 -2.95 4.91
N ILE A 75 -11.69 -3.44 5.35
CA ILE A 75 -10.82 -4.34 4.55
C ILE A 75 -11.05 -5.82 4.91
N ARG A 76 -11.97 -6.12 5.84
CA ARG A 76 -12.24 -7.48 6.35
C ARG A 76 -13.48 -8.16 5.75
N ASN A 77 -14.17 -7.52 4.80
CA ASN A 77 -15.34 -8.09 4.13
C ASN A 77 -14.96 -8.76 2.81
#